data_AF-A0A7S3FIR8-F1
#
_entry.id   AF-A0A7S3FIR8-F1
#
_cell.length_a   1.000
_cell.length_b   1.000
_cell.length_c   1.000
_cell.angle_alpha   90.00
_cell.angle_beta   90.00
_cell.angle_gamma   90.00
#
_symmetry.space_group_name_H-M   'P 1'
#
loop_
_entity.id
_entity.type
_entity.pdbx_description
1 polymer ?
#
loop_
_entity_poly.entity_id
_entity_poly.type
_entity_poly.pdbx_seq_one_letter_code
_entity_poly.pdbx_strand_id
1 'polypeptide(L)'
;LAHWTRSTMSLCEEVTICIDGKDCRRTLKSHPFMTCACATTSMTTALVLTIYACTAGKVYLDRDQQAILHQRHELKRVVNGPGYVRFDPFKVRAEIRNAILLTELTFVNVKDSVLGTKKTVAGPGLYFPGMFCVSAPVGNVRLAGAIRKAYM
;
A
#
# COMPACT_ATOMS: atom_id res chain seq x y z
N LEU A 1 12.28 4.31 43.31
CA LEU A 1 11.18 5.20 42.89
C LEU A 1 11.76 6.27 41.97
N ALA A 2 11.42 6.22 40.67
CA ALA A 2 11.52 7.31 39.68
C ALA A 2 12.95 7.87 39.41
N HIS A 3 13.33 8.48 38.29
CA HIS A 3 12.66 8.86 37.05
C HIS A 3 13.74 9.15 35.99
N TRP A 4 13.37 9.07 34.72
CA TRP A 4 14.16 9.45 33.54
C TRP A 4 14.49 10.95 33.48
N THR A 5 15.61 11.33 32.83
CA THR A 5 15.60 12.33 31.73
C THR A 5 16.86 12.29 30.85
N ARG A 6 16.59 12.65 29.60
CA ARG A 6 17.39 12.63 28.38
C ARG A 6 18.18 13.93 28.22
N SER A 7 19.29 13.85 27.47
CA SER A 7 19.89 14.90 26.62
C SER A 7 20.36 16.20 27.27
N THR A 8 21.65 16.50 27.12
CA THR A 8 22.12 17.74 26.44
C THR A 8 23.57 17.60 26.02
N MET A 9 23.79 17.69 24.71
CA MET A 9 24.89 18.41 24.04
C MET A 9 26.21 18.52 24.82
N SER A 10 27.17 17.72 24.41
CA SER A 10 28.60 17.99 24.62
C SER A 10 28.97 19.31 23.93
N LEU A 11 28.83 20.43 24.65
CA LEU A 11 29.47 21.69 24.30
C LEU A 11 30.99 21.47 24.39
N CYS A 12 31.67 21.47 23.24
CA CYS A 12 33.09 21.75 23.21
C CYS A 12 33.31 23.12 23.87
N GLU A 13 33.99 23.13 25.00
CA GLU A 13 34.47 24.33 25.65
C GLU A 13 35.57 24.94 24.76
N GLU A 14 35.22 25.99 24.02
CA GLU A 14 36.14 26.72 23.15
C GLU A 14 36.89 27.77 23.99
N VAL A 15 38.00 27.36 24.61
CA VAL A 15 38.90 28.31 25.30
C VAL A 15 39.63 29.15 24.24
N THR A 16 39.24 30.42 24.13
CA THR A 16 39.88 31.39 23.24
C THR A 16 40.80 32.30 24.06
N ILE A 17 42.11 32.15 23.92
CA ILE A 17 43.12 33.05 24.49
C ILE A 17 43.47 34.09 23.42
N CYS A 18 43.20 35.36 23.67
CA CYS A 18 43.63 36.46 22.81
C CYS A 18 44.86 37.14 23.42
N ILE A 19 45.99 37.10 22.71
CA ILE A 19 47.18 37.92 23.02
C ILE A 19 47.19 39.11 22.06
N ASP A 20 47.48 40.28 22.61
CA ASP A 20 47.46 41.62 22.02
C ASP A 20 47.72 41.73 20.50
N GLY A 21 46.78 42.42 19.84
CA GLY A 21 47.13 43.63 19.11
C GLY A 21 47.56 43.54 17.64
N LYS A 22 47.70 42.37 17.00
CA LYS A 22 47.91 42.31 15.52
C LYS A 22 47.21 41.12 14.87
N ASP A 23 46.31 41.43 13.93
CA ASP A 23 45.68 40.55 12.94
C ASP A 23 45.05 39.23 13.45
N CYS A 24 43.80 39.31 13.93
CA CYS A 24 42.92 38.15 14.01
C CYS A 24 42.37 37.77 12.62
N ARG A 25 43.19 37.12 11.78
CA ARG A 25 42.68 36.45 10.58
C ARG A 25 42.12 35.08 10.98
N ARG A 26 40.80 34.99 11.18
CA ARG A 26 40.09 33.71 11.36
C ARG A 26 40.24 32.86 10.09
N THR A 27 41.22 31.97 10.06
CA THR A 27 41.24 30.88 9.08
C THR A 27 40.34 29.77 9.58
N LEU A 28 39.05 29.87 9.22
CA LEU A 28 38.11 28.77 9.37
C LEU A 28 38.61 27.63 8.48
N LYS A 29 39.27 26.64 9.08
CA LYS A 29 39.79 25.47 8.36
C LYS A 29 38.59 24.61 7.97
N SER A 30 37.99 24.90 6.81
CA SER A 30 36.93 24.07 6.24
C SER A 30 37.53 22.70 5.92
N HIS A 31 37.22 21.69 6.72
CA HIS A 31 37.63 20.32 6.43
C HIS A 31 36.76 19.81 5.26
N PRO A 32 37.32 19.61 4.04
CA PRO A 32 36.52 19.27 2.86
C PRO A 32 36.07 17.79 2.82
N PHE A 33 36.50 16.99 3.80
CA PHE A 33 36.35 15.53 3.74
C PHE A 33 35.08 14.99 4.42
N MET A 34 34.44 15.77 5.30
CA MET A 34 33.31 15.30 6.13
C MET A 34 31.93 15.78 5.64
N THR A 35 31.86 16.52 4.54
CA THR A 35 30.60 16.96 3.91
C THR A 35 30.09 15.95 2.85
N CYS A 36 30.96 15.10 2.30
CA CYS A 36 30.62 14.24 1.17
C CYS A 36 29.86 12.96 1.59
N ALA A 37 30.18 12.37 2.75
CA ALA A 37 29.56 11.13 3.23
C ALA A 37 28.08 11.32 3.67
N CYS A 38 27.70 12.51 4.14
CA CYS A 38 26.31 12.80 4.50
C CYS A 38 25.43 13.08 3.26
N ALA A 39 26.02 13.64 2.21
CA ALA A 39 25.31 13.87 0.95
C ALA A 39 24.99 12.55 0.24
N THR A 40 25.95 11.61 0.19
CA THR A 40 25.73 10.31 -0.48
C THR A 40 24.75 9.40 0.26
N THR A 41 24.76 9.43 1.60
CA THR A 41 23.80 8.67 2.43
C THR A 41 22.37 9.22 2.34
N SER A 42 22.20 10.54 2.28
CA SER A 42 20.87 11.13 2.07
C SER A 42 20.33 10.86 0.66
N MET A 43 21.17 10.91 -0.37
CA MET A 43 20.76 10.59 -1.73
C MET A 43 20.37 9.12 -1.91
N THR A 44 21.14 8.18 -1.35
CA THR A 44 20.84 6.74 -1.47
C THR A 44 19.55 6.35 -0.74
N THR A 45 19.32 6.87 0.46
CA THR A 45 18.08 6.60 1.20
C THR A 45 16.86 7.20 0.50
N ALA A 46 16.96 8.42 -0.03
CA ALA A 46 15.89 9.05 -0.81
C ALA A 46 15.57 8.24 -2.08
N LEU A 47 16.58 7.75 -2.79
CA LEU A 47 16.40 6.92 -3.99
C LEU A 47 15.66 5.61 -3.65
N VAL A 48 16.07 4.91 -2.60
CA VAL A 48 15.43 3.65 -2.18
C VAL A 48 13.97 3.88 -1.78
N LEU A 49 13.69 4.93 -1.01
CA LEU A 49 12.31 5.29 -0.62
C LEU A 49 11.46 5.66 -1.84
N THR A 50 12.04 6.36 -2.81
CA THR A 50 11.36 6.74 -4.05
C THR A 50 11.04 5.51 -4.89
N ILE A 51 12.00 4.59 -5.07
CA ILE A 51 11.78 3.33 -5.78
C ILE A 51 10.67 2.52 -5.10
N TYR A 52 10.71 2.40 -3.76
CA TYR A 52 9.67 1.68 -3.02
C TYR A 52 8.28 2.31 -3.16
N ALA A 53 8.18 3.64 -3.16
CA ALA A 53 6.92 4.35 -3.39
C ALA A 53 6.40 4.18 -4.83
N CYS A 54 7.30 4.09 -5.81
CA CYS A 54 6.97 3.90 -7.22
C CYS A 54 6.59 2.44 -7.55
N THR A 55 7.15 1.46 -6.86
CA THR A 55 6.87 0.04 -7.09
C THR A 55 5.63 -0.46 -6.34
N ALA A 56 4.98 0.35 -5.51
CA ALA A 56 3.72 -0.05 -4.88
C ALA A 56 2.59 -0.21 -5.92
N GLY A 57 2.02 -1.41 -6.00
CA GLY A 57 0.88 -1.71 -6.86
C GLY A 57 -0.36 -0.94 -6.42
N LYS A 58 -1.03 -0.30 -7.38
CA LYS A 58 -2.25 0.47 -7.15
C LYS A 58 -3.33 -0.03 -8.11
N VAL A 59 -4.48 -0.39 -7.56
CA VAL A 59 -5.67 -0.74 -8.35
C VAL A 59 -6.82 0.16 -7.92
N TYR A 60 -7.46 0.79 -8.90
CA TYR A 60 -8.67 1.58 -8.72
C TYR A 60 -9.88 0.69 -9.01
N LEU A 61 -10.89 0.79 -8.16
CA LEU A 61 -12.10 0.00 -8.20
C LEU A 61 -13.29 0.93 -8.39
N ASP A 62 -14.07 0.69 -9.44
CA ASP A 62 -15.38 1.30 -9.61
C ASP A 62 -16.41 0.72 -8.62
N ARG A 63 -17.60 1.35 -8.56
CA ARG A 63 -18.69 0.97 -7.62
C ARG A 63 -19.17 -0.47 -7.82
N ASP A 64 -19.02 -1.01 -9.01
CA ASP A 64 -19.44 -2.33 -9.44
C ASP A 64 -18.27 -3.32 -9.60
N GLN A 65 -17.08 -2.95 -9.10
CA GLN A 65 -15.87 -3.75 -9.19
C GLN A 65 -15.40 -4.22 -7.81
N GLN A 66 -14.68 -5.34 -7.84
CA GLN A 66 -14.11 -6.00 -6.67
C GLN A 66 -12.69 -6.45 -7.00
N ALA A 67 -11.74 -6.15 -6.12
CA ALA A 67 -10.38 -6.67 -6.21
C ALA A 67 -10.26 -7.95 -5.38
N ILE A 68 -9.70 -8.99 -6.00
CA ILE A 68 -9.29 -10.21 -5.34
C ILE A 68 -7.76 -10.20 -5.28
N LEU A 69 -7.24 -10.12 -4.08
CA LEU A 69 -5.81 -10.14 -3.78
C LEU A 69 -5.41 -11.58 -3.49
N HIS A 70 -4.64 -12.17 -4.40
CA HIS A 70 -4.06 -13.49 -4.23
C HIS A 70 -2.66 -13.34 -3.65
N GLN A 71 -2.49 -13.77 -2.41
CA GLN A 71 -1.19 -13.84 -1.75
C GLN A 71 -0.68 -15.28 -1.82
N ARG A 72 0.64 -15.46 -1.96
CA ARG A 72 1.23 -16.79 -2.20
C ARG A 72 1.02 -17.77 -1.03
N HIS A 73 0.95 -17.28 0.20
CA HIS A 73 0.91 -18.10 1.42
C HIS A 73 -0.25 -17.75 2.37
N GLU A 74 -1.11 -16.80 1.99
CA GLU A 74 -2.24 -16.36 2.82
C GLU A 74 -3.57 -16.56 2.11
N LEU A 75 -4.65 -16.53 2.89
CA LEU A 75 -6.02 -16.53 2.41
C LEU A 75 -6.25 -15.36 1.44
N LYS A 76 -7.02 -15.60 0.37
CA LYS A 76 -7.32 -14.55 -0.61
C LYS A 76 -8.07 -13.43 0.07
N ARG A 77 -7.65 -12.19 -0.16
CA ARG A 77 -8.35 -11.03 0.40
C ARG A 77 -9.22 -10.39 -0.68
N VAL A 78 -10.48 -10.14 -0.34
CA VAL A 78 -11.45 -9.56 -1.27
C VAL A 78 -11.79 -8.15 -0.80
N VAL A 79 -11.72 -7.18 -1.71
CA VAL A 79 -12.02 -5.77 -1.43
C VAL A 79 -13.03 -5.27 -2.46
N ASN A 80 -14.15 -4.76 -1.98
CA ASN A 80 -15.20 -4.18 -2.82
C ASN A 80 -14.90 -2.70 -3.09
N GLY A 81 -15.25 -2.19 -4.28
CA GLY A 81 -15.23 -0.77 -4.56
C GLY A 81 -16.37 0.00 -3.88
N PRO A 82 -16.46 1.33 -4.05
CA PRO A 82 -15.55 2.20 -4.80
C PRO A 82 -14.31 2.59 -3.98
N GLY A 83 -13.15 2.67 -4.62
CA GLY A 83 -11.93 3.14 -3.95
C GLY A 83 -10.65 2.73 -4.65
N TYR A 84 -9.52 2.85 -3.95
CA TYR A 84 -8.25 2.32 -4.42
C TYR A 84 -7.64 1.42 -3.35
N VAL A 85 -6.94 0.38 -3.82
CA VAL A 85 -6.23 -0.56 -2.95
C VAL A 85 -4.75 -0.52 -3.32
N ARG A 86 -3.92 -0.31 -2.31
CA ARG A 86 -2.47 -0.47 -2.42
C ARG A 86 -2.08 -1.86 -1.98
N PHE A 87 -1.21 -2.49 -2.76
CA PHE A 87 -0.63 -3.79 -2.44
C PHE A 87 0.82 -3.86 -2.91
N ASP A 88 1.57 -4.78 -2.32
CA ASP A 88 2.93 -5.10 -2.73
C ASP A 88 2.85 -6.03 -3.97
N PRO A 89 3.29 -5.59 -5.17
CA PRO A 89 3.13 -6.39 -6.39
C PRO A 89 4.04 -7.62 -6.40
N PHE A 90 5.08 -7.67 -5.56
CA PHE A 90 5.97 -8.82 -5.49
C PHE A 90 5.39 -9.96 -4.64
N LYS A 91 4.47 -9.63 -3.72
CA LYS A 91 3.83 -10.62 -2.82
C LYS A 91 2.40 -10.97 -3.21
N VAL A 92 1.71 -10.01 -3.81
CA VAL A 92 0.26 -10.07 -4.04
C VAL A 92 -0.05 -9.83 -5.50
N ARG A 93 -0.87 -10.71 -6.08
CA ARG A 93 -1.47 -10.51 -7.41
C ARG A 93 -2.89 -10.01 -7.24
N ALA A 94 -3.22 -8.88 -7.86
CA ALA A 94 -4.58 -8.35 -7.87
C ALA A 94 -5.33 -8.80 -9.13
N GLU A 95 -6.53 -9.33 -8.94
CA GLU A 95 -7.46 -9.67 -10.00
C GLU A 95 -8.74 -8.84 -9.83
N ILE A 96 -9.17 -8.15 -10.88
CA ILE A 96 -10.39 -7.34 -10.83
C ILE A 96 -11.54 -8.17 -11.37
N ARG A 97 -12.60 -8.28 -10.58
CA ARG A 97 -13.83 -8.98 -10.91
C ARG A 97 -15.00 -8.02 -10.81
N ASN A 98 -15.92 -8.08 -11.77
CA ASN A 98 -17.14 -7.29 -11.72
C ASN A 98 -18.20 -7.98 -10.87
N ALA A 99 -18.99 -7.15 -10.20
CA ALA A 99 -20.15 -7.58 -9.48
C ALA A 99 -21.27 -8.03 -10.43
N ILE A 100 -22.19 -8.81 -9.89
CA ILE A 100 -23.32 -9.35 -10.62
C ILE A 100 -24.52 -8.45 -10.31
N LEU A 101 -25.06 -7.80 -11.34
CA LEU A 101 -26.26 -6.98 -11.18
C LEU A 101 -27.49 -7.88 -11.23
N LEU A 102 -28.23 -7.93 -10.12
CA LEU A 102 -29.48 -8.66 -10.00
C LEU A 102 -30.65 -7.69 -10.22
N THR A 103 -31.42 -7.93 -11.28
CA THR A 103 -32.75 -7.36 -11.47
C THR A 103 -33.79 -8.10 -10.63
N GLU A 104 -35.00 -7.55 -10.49
CA GLU A 104 -36.08 -8.08 -9.65
C GLU A 104 -36.46 -9.55 -9.94
N LEU A 105 -36.30 -9.99 -11.20
CA LEU A 105 -36.63 -11.35 -11.63
C LEU A 105 -35.42 -12.29 -11.67
N THR A 106 -34.24 -11.81 -11.28
CA THR A 106 -33.01 -12.60 -11.33
C THR A 106 -32.52 -12.95 -9.94
N PHE A 107 -31.90 -14.12 -9.85
CA PHE A 107 -31.28 -14.61 -8.63
C PHE A 107 -29.96 -15.30 -8.97
N VAL A 108 -29.07 -15.36 -7.98
CA VAL A 108 -27.79 -16.07 -8.09
C VAL A 108 -27.78 -17.21 -7.07
N ASN A 109 -27.40 -18.39 -7.57
CA ASN A 109 -27.11 -19.52 -6.71
C ASN A 109 -25.63 -19.49 -6.33
N VAL A 110 -25.39 -19.42 -5.04
CA VAL A 110 -24.07 -19.33 -4.42
C VAL A 110 -23.78 -20.67 -3.78
N LYS A 111 -22.69 -21.31 -4.19
CA LYS A 111 -22.18 -22.50 -3.53
C LYS A 111 -20.89 -22.14 -2.83
N ASP A 112 -20.86 -22.32 -1.51
CA ASP A 112 -19.64 -22.20 -0.73
C ASP A 112 -18.75 -23.43 -0.99
N SER A 113 -17.50 -23.23 -1.44
CA SER A 113 -16.59 -24.34 -1.69
C SER A 113 -16.05 -24.96 -0.40
N VAL A 114 -16.07 -24.24 0.72
CA VAL A 114 -15.53 -24.71 2.00
C VAL A 114 -16.61 -25.47 2.78
N LEU A 115 -17.80 -24.88 2.89
CA LEU A 115 -18.91 -25.46 3.65
C LEU A 115 -19.83 -26.35 2.81
N GLY A 116 -19.70 -26.32 1.48
CA GLY A 116 -20.59 -27.03 0.55
C GLY A 116 -22.04 -26.52 0.52
N THR A 117 -22.37 -25.53 1.35
CA THR A 117 -23.72 -24.98 1.49
C THR A 117 -24.12 -24.21 0.24
N LYS A 118 -25.36 -24.44 -0.22
CA LYS A 118 -25.97 -23.69 -1.31
C LYS A 118 -26.89 -22.62 -0.73
N LYS A 119 -26.77 -21.39 -1.21
CA LYS A 119 -27.63 -20.26 -0.85
C LYS A 119 -28.11 -19.59 -2.13
N THR A 120 -29.37 -19.17 -2.14
CA THR A 120 -29.93 -18.40 -3.26
C THR A 120 -30.11 -16.96 -2.81
N VAL A 121 -29.58 -16.03 -3.59
CA VAL A 121 -29.71 -14.59 -3.35
C VAL A 121 -30.56 -14.02 -4.48
N ALA A 122 -31.75 -13.53 -4.14
CA ALA A 122 -32.66 -12.87 -5.08
C ALA A 122 -32.38 -11.34 -5.14
N GLY A 123 -32.59 -10.74 -6.31
CA GLY A 123 -32.53 -9.29 -6.51
C GLY A 123 -33.77 -8.55 -5.99
N PRO A 124 -33.81 -7.19 -6.05
CA PRO A 124 -32.93 -6.30 -6.81
C PRO A 124 -31.69 -5.84 -6.02
N GLY A 125 -30.52 -5.85 -6.66
CA GLY A 125 -29.30 -5.34 -6.04
C GLY A 125 -28.01 -5.74 -6.73
N LEU A 126 -26.89 -5.24 -6.21
CA LEU A 126 -25.56 -5.58 -6.69
C LEU A 126 -24.95 -6.67 -5.80
N TYR A 127 -24.70 -7.85 -6.37
CA TYR A 127 -24.14 -8.98 -5.65
C TYR A 127 -22.63 -9.10 -5.88
N PHE A 128 -21.88 -9.10 -4.78
CA PHE A 128 -20.43 -9.30 -4.76
C PHE A 128 -20.11 -10.73 -4.34
N PRO A 129 -19.49 -11.56 -5.21
CA PRO A 129 -19.09 -12.90 -4.85
C PRO A 129 -18.06 -12.93 -3.72
N GLY A 130 -18.22 -13.88 -2.79
CA GLY A 130 -17.24 -14.13 -1.73
C GLY A 130 -16.01 -14.88 -2.23
N MET A 131 -14.93 -14.88 -1.43
CA MET A 131 -13.63 -15.51 -1.74
C MET A 131 -13.75 -16.98 -2.22
N PHE A 132 -14.56 -17.77 -1.52
CA PHE A 132 -14.72 -19.21 -1.73
C PHE A 132 -16.03 -19.57 -2.43
N CYS A 133 -16.79 -18.55 -2.83
CA CYS A 133 -18.12 -18.74 -3.35
C CYS A 133 -18.06 -18.87 -4.87
N VAL A 134 -18.51 -20.02 -5.37
CA VAL A 134 -18.80 -20.18 -6.79
C VAL A 134 -20.24 -19.71 -7.00
N SER A 135 -20.39 -18.63 -7.76
CA SER A 135 -21.69 -18.06 -8.13
C SER A 135 -22.02 -18.43 -9.57
N ALA A 136 -23.14 -19.13 -9.77
CA ALA A 136 -23.70 -19.33 -11.10
C ALA A 136 -24.91 -18.39 -11.25
N PRO A 137 -24.88 -17.43 -12.19
CA PRO A 137 -26.07 -16.65 -12.52
C PRO A 137 -27.11 -17.57 -13.15
N VAL A 138 -28.37 -17.47 -12.72
CA VAL A 138 -29.49 -18.20 -13.31
C VAL A 138 -30.46 -17.16 -13.86
N GLY A 139 -30.69 -17.19 -15.18
CA GLY A 139 -31.49 -16.20 -15.91
C GLY A 139 -30.66 -15.23 -16.76
N ASN A 140 -31.32 -14.22 -17.33
CA ASN A 140 -30.69 -13.24 -18.22
C ASN A 140 -29.97 -12.15 -17.39
N VAL A 141 -28.78 -12.47 -16.93
CA VAL A 141 -27.99 -11.62 -16.03
C VAL A 141 -27.02 -10.76 -16.81
N ARG A 142 -27.03 -9.44 -16.55
CA ARG A 142 -26.03 -8.51 -17.09
C ARG A 142 -24.83 -8.49 -16.15
N LEU A 143 -23.68 -8.91 -16.65
CA LEU A 143 -22.41 -8.69 -15.96
C LEU A 143 -22.11 -7.18 -16.02
N ALA A 144 -21.77 -6.59 -14.88
CA ALA A 144 -21.45 -5.16 -14.82
C ALA A 144 -20.13 -4.83 -15.58
N GLY A 145 -19.35 -5.84 -15.95
CA GLY A 145 -18.23 -5.69 -16.89
C GLY A 145 -17.54 -7.02 -17.20
N ALA A 146 -16.52 -6.97 -18.07
CA ALA A 146 -15.61 -8.09 -18.35
C ALA A 146 -14.48 -8.20 -17.31
N ILE A 147 -14.07 -9.43 -16.95
CA ILE A 147 -12.94 -9.69 -16.04
C ILE A 147 -11.67 -9.14 -16.68
N ARG A 148 -11.09 -8.09 -16.12
CA ARG A 148 -9.78 -7.58 -16.52
C ARG A 148 -8.76 -8.09 -15.53
N LYS A 149 -7.78 -8.84 -16.01
CA LYS A 149 -6.59 -9.13 -15.22
C LYS A 149 -5.73 -7.87 -15.20
N ALA A 150 -5.57 -7.28 -14.02
CA ALA A 150 -4.65 -6.19 -13.81
C ALA A 150 -3.24 -6.77 -13.71
N TYR A 151 -2.57 -6.92 -14.84
CA TYR A 151 -1.15 -7.19 -14.88
C TYR A 151 -0.41 -5.86 -14.79
N MET A 152 0.50 -5.76 -13.83
CA MET A 152 1.51 -4.71 -13.75
C MET A 152 2.70 -5.14 -14.60
#